data_AF-A0A1M3EC85-F1
#
_entry.id   AF-A0A1M3EC85-F1
#
_cell.length_a   1.000
_cell.length_b   1.000
_cell.length_c   1.000
_cell.angle_alpha   90.00
_cell.angle_beta   90.00
_cell.angle_gamma   90.00
#
_symmetry.space_group_name_H-M   'P 1'
#
loop_
_entity.id
_entity.type
_entity.pdbx_description
1 polymer ?
#
loop_
_entity_poly.entity_id
_entity_poly.type
_entity_poly.pdbx_seq_one_letter_code
_entity_poly.pdbx_strand_id
1 'polypeptide(L)'
;MHFRGQRIAKEFYEKEFSATVVNFSNWQGRSTDFYLNNKITLNFSNPVDGEIEIGDSIRKSSNTYIYSIYRKQTEGSFELIGTYDYRKRK
;
A
#
# COMPACT_ATOMS: atom_id res chain seq x y z
N MET A 1 9.93 23.54 5.88
CA MET A 1 9.34 23.35 4.54
C MET A 1 8.84 21.91 4.40
N HIS A 2 7.52 21.67 4.53
CA HIS A 2 6.89 20.32 4.49
C HIS A 2 6.17 20.06 3.14
N PHE A 3 6.82 20.31 2.01
CA PHE A 3 6.17 20.20 0.69
C PHE A 3 6.12 18.78 0.10
N ARG A 4 6.93 17.84 0.62
CA ARG A 4 7.06 16.50 0.02
C ARG A 4 5.83 15.59 0.26
N GLY A 5 5.25 15.66 1.46
CA GLY A 5 4.10 14.83 1.83
C GLY A 5 2.82 15.18 1.06
N GLN A 6 2.56 16.48 0.85
CA GLN A 6 1.35 16.93 0.15
C GLN A 6 1.36 16.54 -1.34
N ARG A 7 2.54 16.63 -1.99
CA ARG A 7 2.66 16.25 -3.41
C ARG A 7 2.48 14.76 -3.63
N ILE A 8 3.06 13.92 -2.77
CA ILE A 8 2.91 12.46 -2.85
C ILE A 8 1.46 12.06 -2.56
N ALA A 9 0.81 12.66 -1.57
CA ALA A 9 -0.60 12.40 -1.27
C ALA A 9 -1.52 12.83 -2.43
N LYS A 10 -1.23 13.93 -3.11
CA LYS A 10 -1.96 14.37 -4.30
C LYS A 10 -1.76 13.40 -5.46
N GLU A 11 -0.52 13.01 -5.75
CA GLU A 11 -0.22 12.04 -6.79
C GLU A 11 -0.84 10.67 -6.50
N PHE A 12 -0.86 10.25 -5.24
CA PHE A 12 -1.56 9.06 -4.81
C PHE A 12 -3.04 9.19 -5.13
N TYR A 13 -3.70 10.29 -4.70
CA TYR A 13 -5.13 10.51 -4.91
C TYR A 13 -5.54 10.46 -6.39
N GLU A 14 -4.84 11.21 -7.25
CA GLU A 14 -5.21 11.41 -8.65
C GLU A 14 -4.99 10.16 -9.50
N LYS A 15 -3.92 9.38 -9.24
CA LYS A 15 -3.53 8.28 -10.13
C LYS A 15 -4.29 7.00 -9.83
N GLU A 16 -4.78 6.37 -10.89
CA GLU A 16 -5.12 4.94 -10.89
C GLU A 16 -3.84 4.13 -11.05
N PHE A 17 -3.70 3.04 -10.28
CA PHE A 17 -2.59 2.12 -10.48
C PHE A 17 -2.92 0.70 -10.02
N SER A 18 -2.17 -0.24 -10.60
CA SER A 18 -1.97 -1.59 -10.08
C SER A 18 -0.48 -1.79 -9.89
N ALA A 19 -0.07 -2.27 -8.73
CA ALA A 19 1.33 -2.45 -8.37
C ALA A 19 1.50 -3.66 -7.45
N THR A 20 2.72 -4.17 -7.36
CA THR A 20 3.03 -5.34 -6.52
C THR A 20 3.97 -4.93 -5.40
N VAL A 21 3.74 -5.45 -4.20
CA VAL A 21 4.66 -5.29 -3.06
C VAL A 21 5.93 -6.07 -3.36
N VAL A 22 7.06 -5.37 -3.41
CA VAL A 22 8.37 -5.98 -3.74
C VAL A 22 9.29 -6.05 -2.53
N ASN A 23 9.06 -5.21 -1.52
CA ASN A 23 9.86 -5.20 -0.31
C ASN A 23 9.10 -4.52 0.84
N PHE A 24 9.56 -4.70 2.07
CA PHE A 24 9.10 -3.94 3.22
C PHE A 24 10.26 -3.61 4.18
N SER A 25 10.05 -2.59 5.02
CA SER A 25 10.96 -2.22 6.10
C SER A 25 10.17 -1.98 7.37
N ASN A 26 10.63 -2.54 8.48
CA ASN A 26 10.02 -2.33 9.79
C ASN A 26 10.93 -1.44 10.64
N TRP A 27 10.44 -0.26 11.03
CA TRP A 27 11.17 0.66 11.89
C TRP A 27 10.96 0.31 13.36
N GLN A 28 11.77 -0.62 13.88
CA GLN A 28 11.79 -1.01 15.30
C GLN A 28 10.40 -1.37 15.87
N GLY A 29 9.51 -1.94 15.05
CA GLY A 29 8.14 -2.32 15.44
C GLY A 29 7.16 -1.15 15.54
N ARG A 30 7.56 0.08 15.18
CA ARG A 30 6.71 1.27 15.26
C ARG A 30 6.01 1.63 13.96
N SER A 31 6.57 1.21 12.83
CA SER A 31 5.94 1.45 11.54
C SER A 31 6.48 0.47 10.51
N THR A 32 5.62 0.06 9.60
CA THR A 32 6.01 -0.79 8.47
C THR A 32 5.80 -0.02 7.17
N ASP A 33 6.88 0.11 6.41
CA ASP A 33 6.88 0.66 5.06
C ASP A 33 6.84 -0.49 4.05
N PHE A 34 5.85 -0.51 3.16
CA PHE A 34 5.80 -1.43 2.03
C PHE A 34 6.15 -0.69 0.74
N TYR A 35 7.12 -1.22 0.01
CA TYR A 35 7.61 -0.67 -1.24
C TYR A 35 6.99 -1.40 -2.42
N LEU A 36 6.35 -0.64 -3.32
CA LEU A 36 5.71 -1.16 -4.51
C LEU A 36 6.62 -1.05 -5.73
N ASN A 37 6.45 -1.94 -6.72
CA ASN A 37 7.24 -1.93 -7.97
C ASN A 37 7.10 -0.64 -8.80
N ASN A 38 6.04 0.13 -8.58
CA ASN A 38 5.82 1.44 -9.22
C ASN A 38 6.42 2.62 -8.43
N LYS A 39 7.28 2.34 -7.44
CA LYS A 39 7.98 3.32 -6.58
C LYS A 39 7.07 4.09 -5.61
N ILE A 40 5.83 3.64 -5.42
CA ILE A 40 4.95 4.14 -4.34
C ILE A 40 5.31 3.40 -3.05
N THR A 41 5.26 4.11 -1.92
CA THR A 41 5.42 3.53 -0.58
C THR A 41 4.11 3.64 0.19
N LEU A 42 3.69 2.54 0.80
CA LEU A 42 2.59 2.51 1.77
C LEU A 42 3.20 2.46 3.17
N ASN A 43 2.80 3.37 4.06
CA ASN A 43 3.30 3.44 5.44
C ASN A 43 2.18 3.13 6.42
N PHE A 44 2.44 2.22 7.34
CA PHE A 44 1.56 1.83 8.43
C PHE A 44 2.20 2.20 9.76
N SER A 45 1.42 2.81 10.66
CA SER A 45 1.92 3.37 11.93
C SER A 45 1.78 2.40 13.10
N ASN A 46 1.11 1.27 12.90
CA ASN A 46 1.22 0.09 13.73
C ASN A 46 1.75 -1.09 12.90
N PRO A 47 2.44 -2.06 13.53
CA PRO A 47 2.82 -3.29 12.85
C PRO A 47 1.55 -3.98 12.34
N VAL A 48 1.38 -3.98 11.03
CA VAL A 48 0.34 -4.73 10.29
C VAL A 48 0.85 -6.14 10.00
N ASP A 49 1.36 -6.79 11.04
CA ASP A 49 1.88 -8.15 10.94
C ASP A 49 0.79 -9.07 10.38
N GLY A 50 1.01 -9.60 9.18
CA GLY A 50 0.11 -10.52 8.50
C GLY A 50 -0.92 -9.89 7.53
N GLU A 51 -1.05 -8.56 7.43
CA GLU A 51 -2.04 -7.96 6.50
C GLU A 51 -1.51 -7.78 5.07
N ILE A 52 -0.19 -7.60 4.91
CA ILE A 52 0.46 -7.34 3.62
C ILE A 52 1.75 -8.15 3.52
N GLU A 53 1.94 -8.81 2.39
CA GLU A 53 3.11 -9.65 2.10
C GLU A 53 3.76 -9.27 0.77
N ILE A 54 5.03 -9.65 0.61
CA ILE A 54 5.74 -9.54 -0.66
C ILE A 54 5.00 -10.40 -1.71
N GLY A 55 4.71 -9.82 -2.87
CA GLY A 55 3.95 -10.46 -3.94
C GLY A 55 2.46 -10.07 -3.96
N ASP A 56 1.93 -9.44 -2.91
CA ASP A 56 0.56 -8.93 -2.91
C ASP A 56 0.40 -7.83 -3.98
N SER A 57 -0.75 -7.85 -4.65
CA SER A 57 -1.13 -6.85 -5.64
C SER A 57 -1.99 -5.75 -4.99
N ILE A 58 -1.55 -4.51 -5.15
CA ILE A 58 -2.24 -3.31 -4.70
C ILE A 58 -2.95 -2.69 -5.89
N ARG A 59 -4.27 -2.53 -5.79
CA ARG A 59 -5.08 -1.86 -6.81
C ARG A 59 -5.79 -0.64 -6.24
N LYS A 60 -5.77 0.45 -6.98
CA LYS A 60 -6.37 1.72 -6.58
C LYS A 60 -6.96 2.42 -7.80
N SER A 61 -8.21 2.87 -7.70
CA SER A 61 -8.85 3.71 -8.73
C SER A 61 -8.35 5.15 -8.67
N SER A 62 -8.56 5.93 -9.73
CA SER A 62 -8.27 7.37 -9.72
C SER A 62 -9.19 8.14 -8.77
N ASN A 63 -8.77 9.35 -8.37
CA ASN A 63 -9.52 10.29 -7.53
C ASN A 63 -10.06 9.71 -6.21
N THR A 64 -9.29 8.84 -5.57
CA THR A 64 -9.61 8.28 -4.25
C THR A 64 -8.34 8.05 -3.44
N TYR A 65 -8.46 7.95 -2.12
CA TYR A 65 -7.38 7.45 -1.25
C TYR A 65 -7.53 5.97 -0.93
N ILE A 66 -8.58 5.35 -1.43
CA ILE A 66 -8.92 3.95 -1.15
C ILE A 66 -8.18 3.03 -2.10
N TYR A 67 -7.52 2.03 -1.54
CA TYR A 67 -6.86 0.96 -2.29
C TYR A 67 -7.21 -0.41 -1.70
N SER A 68 -7.16 -1.42 -2.54
CA SER A 68 -7.43 -2.81 -2.18
C SER A 68 -6.18 -3.66 -2.36
N ILE A 69 -6.05 -4.66 -1.51
CA ILE A 69 -4.92 -5.60 -1.49
C ILE A 69 -5.43 -6.96 -1.91
N TYR A 70 -4.77 -7.56 -2.89
CA TYR A 70 -5.11 -8.86 -3.44
C TYR A 70 -3.93 -9.82 -3.28
N ARG A 71 -4.19 -10.99 -2.73
CA ARG A 71 -3.20 -12.05 -2.60
C ARG A 71 -3.46 -13.15 -3.61
N LYS A 72 -2.39 -13.60 -4.27
CA LYS A 72 -2.47 -14.76 -5.14
C LYS A 72 -2.49 -16.03 -4.29
N GLN A 73 -3.54 -16.83 -4.44
CA GLN A 73 -3.66 -18.13 -3.81
C GLN A 73 -2.90 -19.19 -4.62
N THR A 74 -2.64 -20.35 -4.00
CA THR A 74 -1.95 -21.49 -4.62
C THR A 74 -2.65 -21.99 -5.89
N GLU A 75 -3.97 -21.87 -5.95
CA GLU A 75 -4.81 -22.25 -7.10
C GLU A 75 -4.78 -21.21 -8.24
N GLY A 76 -4.04 -20.11 -8.08
CA GLY A 76 -3.87 -19.07 -9.09
C GLY A 76 -4.95 -17.98 -9.08
N SER A 77 -5.98 -18.09 -8.23
CA SER A 77 -6.97 -17.05 -7.98
C SER A 77 -6.38 -15.91 -7.14
N PHE A 78 -6.96 -14.71 -7.26
CA PHE A 78 -6.63 -13.57 -6.42
C PHE A 78 -7.76 -13.31 -5.44
N GLU A 79 -7.45 -13.30 -4.15
CA GLU A 79 -8.40 -13.02 -3.09
C GLU A 79 -8.22 -11.60 -2.55
N LEU A 80 -9.32 -10.90 -2.31
CA LEU A 80 -9.30 -9.59 -1.65
C LEU A 80 -8.99 -9.79 -0.16
N ILE A 81 -7.80 -9.34 0.26
CA ILE A 81 -7.37 -9.37 1.66
C ILE A 81 -7.97 -8.21 2.45
N GLY A 82 -8.09 -7.04 1.82
CA GLY A 82 -8.66 -5.89 2.49
C GLY A 82 -8.67 -4.62 1.66
N THR A 83 -9.38 -3.63 2.18
CA THR A 83 -9.49 -2.29 1.59
C THR A 83 -9.12 -1.24 2.64
N TYR A 84 -8.24 -0.33 2.26
CA TYR A 84 -7.58 0.62 3.15
C TYR A 84 -7.68 2.05 2.61
N ASP A 85 -7.64 3.04 3.52
CA ASP A 85 -7.58 4.46 3.17
C ASP A 85 -6.16 4.97 3.45
N TYR A 86 -5.47 5.44 2.42
CA TYR A 86 -4.10 5.96 2.51
C TYR A 86 -3.93 7.11 3.52
N ARG A 87 -5.00 7.84 3.84
CA ARG A 87 -4.96 8.91 4.84
C ARG A 87 -5.05 8.38 6.27
N LYS A 88 -5.64 7.19 6.46
CA LYS A 88 -5.78 6.56 7.76
C LYS A 88 -4.54 5.74 8.02
N ARG A 89 -3.64 6.34 8.80
CA ARG A 89 -2.54 5.63 9.45
C ARG A 89 -3.15 4.75 10.53
N LYS A 90 -3.36 3.47 10.24
CA LYS A 90 -3.62 2.47 11.28
C LYS A 90 -2.32 2.06 11.93
#